data_AF-A0A435I5L5-F1
#
_entry.id   AF-A0A435I5L5-F1
#
_cell.length_a   1.000
_cell.length_b   1.000
_cell.length_c   1.000
_cell.angle_alpha   90.00
_cell.angle_beta   90.00
_cell.angle_gamma   90.00
#
_symmetry.space_group_name_H-M   'P 1'
#
loop_
_entity.id
_entity.type
_entity.pdbx_description
1 polymer ?
#
loop_
_entity_poly.entity_id
_entity_poly.type
_entity_poly.pdbx_seq_one_letter_code
_entity_poly.pdbx_strand_id
1 'polypeptide(L)'
;IVHGFSIGPGTDAIVVSVADGALAAIAAHSLLPLDRPVFADGMPQHAAWARLAAVLEMIAAEYAEAQAGKDRVLQALIAVALSHIARLSPETKDATASSDASLALGLRRLADAHFRDNWPVDRYVEALATTPHLLDKASRAVLGSGVKRVVSERRLLEAKRLLLFTVRTVEDIAYEIGFDDPAYFSRFFRARVGEAPASWRRKQLQGH
;
A
#
# COMPACT_ATOMS: atom_id res chain seq x y z
N ILE A 1 3.23 -3.15 13.27
CA ILE A 1 2.62 -3.23 11.92
C ILE A 1 1.11 -3.27 12.14
N VAL A 2 0.42 -2.14 11.97
CA VAL A 2 -1.05 -2.11 12.07
C VAL A 2 -1.55 -2.33 10.65
N HIS A 3 -1.84 -3.57 10.30
CA HIS A 3 -2.63 -3.83 9.10
C HIS A 3 -4.04 -3.31 9.39
N GLY A 4 -4.55 -2.41 8.55
CA GLY A 4 -5.87 -1.78 8.69
C GLY A 4 -7.03 -2.73 8.37
N PHE A 5 -7.05 -3.91 8.98
CA PHE A 5 -8.12 -4.88 8.85
C PHE A 5 -8.82 -5.04 10.20
N SER A 6 -10.15 -4.89 10.22
CA SER A 6 -10.98 -5.26 11.36
C SER A 6 -11.55 -6.64 11.09
N ILE A 7 -11.12 -7.64 11.86
CA ILE A 7 -11.65 -9.01 11.76
C ILE A 7 -12.88 -9.10 12.68
N GLY A 8 -14.03 -9.48 12.12
CA GLY A 8 -15.25 -9.68 12.90
C GLY A 8 -15.15 -10.91 13.81
N PRO A 9 -15.76 -10.88 15.02
CA PRO A 9 -15.78 -12.04 15.90
C PRO A 9 -16.44 -13.25 15.20
N GLY A 10 -15.80 -14.43 15.30
CA GLY A 10 -16.25 -15.66 14.63
C GLY A 10 -15.73 -15.86 13.20
N THR A 11 -14.77 -15.05 12.75
CA THR A 11 -14.12 -15.22 11.45
C THR A 11 -12.83 -16.03 11.59
N ASP A 12 -12.71 -17.13 10.86
CA ASP A 12 -11.44 -17.85 10.70
C ASP A 12 -10.61 -17.21 9.58
N ALA A 13 -9.32 -16.97 9.83
CA ALA A 13 -8.42 -16.34 8.86
C ALA A 13 -7.04 -17.00 8.89
N ILE A 14 -6.48 -17.24 7.70
CA ILE A 14 -5.08 -17.64 7.52
C ILE A 14 -4.26 -16.39 7.20
N VAL A 15 -3.27 -16.09 8.03
CA VAL A 15 -2.35 -14.97 7.83
C VAL A 15 -0.97 -15.51 7.45
N VAL A 16 -0.52 -15.20 6.23
CA VAL A 16 0.82 -15.56 5.75
C VAL A 16 1.67 -14.29 5.70
N SER A 17 2.76 -14.26 6.47
CA SER A 17 3.73 -13.17 6.45
C SER A 17 5.00 -13.61 5.72
N VAL A 18 5.43 -12.84 4.73
CA VAL A 18 6.60 -13.15 3.90
C VAL A 18 7.65 -12.07 4.12
N ALA A 19 8.89 -12.47 4.42
CA ALA A 19 10.00 -11.55 4.57
C ALA A 19 10.44 -10.98 3.20
N ASP A 20 10.88 -9.72 3.17
CA ASP A 20 11.27 -9.00 1.93
C ASP A 20 12.28 -9.77 1.07
N GLY A 21 13.25 -10.44 1.70
CA GLY A 21 14.26 -11.24 0.99
C GLY A 21 13.68 -12.43 0.21
N ALA A 22 12.60 -13.05 0.72
CA ALA A 22 11.89 -14.11 0.01
C ALA A 22 10.91 -13.55 -1.04
N LEU A 23 10.37 -12.35 -0.79
CA LEU A 23 9.41 -11.69 -1.67
C LEU A 23 9.98 -11.43 -3.07
N ALA A 24 11.25 -11.05 -3.18
CA ALA A 24 11.91 -10.79 -4.46
C ALA A 24 11.92 -12.02 -5.40
N ALA A 25 12.19 -13.21 -4.85
CA ALA A 25 12.18 -14.46 -5.62
C ALA A 25 10.76 -14.85 -6.08
N ILE A 26 9.77 -14.60 -5.22
CA ILE A 26 8.36 -14.91 -5.49
C ILE A 26 7.77 -13.92 -6.51
N ALA A 27 8.16 -12.64 -6.44
CA ALA A 27 7.69 -11.57 -7.30
C ALA A 27 7.94 -11.86 -8.80
N ALA A 28 9.05 -12.53 -9.13
CA ALA A 28 9.39 -12.92 -10.49
C ALA A 28 8.38 -13.91 -11.12
N HIS A 29 7.59 -14.60 -10.29
CA HIS A 29 6.63 -15.62 -10.70
C HIS A 29 5.18 -15.24 -10.43
N SER A 30 4.93 -14.02 -9.96
CA SER A 30 3.60 -13.51 -9.62
C SER A 30 3.10 -12.52 -10.66
N LEU A 31 1.85 -12.69 -11.09
CA LEU A 31 1.13 -11.68 -11.89
C LEU A 31 0.44 -10.62 -11.00
N LEU A 32 0.43 -10.85 -9.68
CA LEU A 32 -0.17 -9.95 -8.71
C LEU A 32 0.77 -8.76 -8.44
N PRO A 33 0.30 -7.50 -8.45
CA PRO A 33 1.10 -6.38 -7.98
C PRO A 33 1.34 -6.51 -6.47
N LEU A 34 2.60 -6.69 -6.06
CA LEU A 34 3.00 -6.89 -4.65
C LEU A 34 3.37 -5.57 -3.94
N ASP A 35 3.36 -4.46 -4.67
CA ASP A 35 3.63 -3.11 -4.18
C ASP A 35 2.38 -2.42 -3.59
N ARG A 36 1.22 -3.08 -3.63
CA ARG A 36 -0.05 -2.56 -3.14
C ARG A 36 -0.95 -3.66 -2.57
N PRO A 37 -1.93 -3.31 -1.71
CA PRO A 37 -2.97 -4.25 -1.31
C PRO A 37 -3.83 -4.67 -2.51
N VAL A 38 -4.08 -5.97 -2.65
CA VAL A 38 -5.05 -6.51 -3.61
C VAL A 38 -6.16 -7.22 -2.85
N PHE A 39 -7.39 -6.87 -3.20
CA PHE A 39 -8.58 -7.51 -2.66
C PHE A 39 -9.17 -8.42 -3.73
N ALA A 40 -9.46 -9.65 -3.36
CA ALA A 40 -10.25 -10.57 -4.16
C ALA A 40 -11.48 -10.94 -3.34
N ASP A 41 -12.66 -10.76 -3.91
CA ASP A 41 -13.95 -11.13 -3.31
C ASP A 41 -14.67 -12.16 -4.20
N GLY A 42 -15.57 -12.93 -3.61
CA GLY A 42 -16.33 -13.92 -4.35
C GLY A 42 -17.00 -14.98 -3.48
N MET A 43 -17.81 -15.81 -4.12
CA MET A 43 -18.56 -16.86 -3.45
C MET A 43 -17.67 -18.10 -3.22
N PRO A 44 -17.66 -18.70 -2.01
CA PRO A 44 -16.85 -19.88 -1.68
C PRO A 44 -17.05 -21.10 -2.61
N GLN A 45 -18.21 -21.18 -3.27
CA GLN A 45 -18.58 -22.30 -4.15
C GLN A 45 -17.83 -22.30 -5.51
N HIS A 46 -17.05 -21.26 -5.81
CA HIS A 46 -16.25 -21.24 -7.04
C HIS A 46 -15.01 -22.14 -6.88
N ALA A 47 -14.76 -23.04 -7.83
CA ALA A 47 -13.62 -23.97 -7.78
C ALA A 47 -12.25 -23.28 -7.61
N ALA A 48 -12.14 -22.00 -7.95
CA ALA A 48 -10.94 -21.20 -7.76
C ALA A 48 -10.67 -20.86 -6.28
N TRP A 49 -11.72 -20.61 -5.47
CA TRP A 49 -11.60 -20.41 -4.03
C TRP A 49 -11.22 -21.70 -3.31
N ALA A 50 -11.80 -22.83 -3.71
CA ALA A 50 -11.43 -24.14 -3.15
C ALA A 50 -9.95 -24.49 -3.41
N ARG A 51 -9.44 -24.19 -4.62
CA ARG A 51 -8.02 -24.37 -4.94
C ARG A 51 -7.13 -23.45 -4.10
N LEU A 52 -7.50 -22.18 -3.93
CA LEU A 52 -6.74 -21.26 -3.09
C LEU A 52 -6.70 -21.74 -1.63
N ALA A 53 -7.83 -22.18 -1.08
CA ALA A 53 -7.91 -22.74 0.27
C ALA A 53 -6.97 -23.94 0.44
N ALA A 54 -7.00 -24.90 -0.48
CA ALA A 54 -6.12 -26.06 -0.45
C ALA A 54 -4.62 -25.66 -0.50
N VAL A 55 -4.25 -24.64 -1.28
CA VAL A 55 -2.87 -24.15 -1.32
C VAL A 55 -2.48 -23.49 0.00
N LEU A 56 -3.36 -22.71 0.62
CA LEU A 56 -3.10 -22.10 1.93
C LEU A 56 -2.94 -23.16 3.04
N GLU A 57 -3.74 -24.23 3.00
CA GLU A 57 -3.59 -25.36 3.92
C GLU A 57 -2.26 -26.09 3.72
N MET A 58 -1.83 -26.30 2.46
CA MET A 58 -0.50 -26.87 2.18
C MET A 58 0.64 -25.98 2.70
N ILE A 59 0.52 -24.66 2.59
CA ILE A 59 1.49 -23.71 3.17
C ILE A 59 1.55 -23.87 4.70
N ALA A 60 0.40 -23.97 5.35
CA ALA A 60 0.33 -24.12 6.81
C ALA A 60 0.95 -25.45 7.27
N ALA A 61 0.66 -26.55 6.57
CA ALA A 61 1.23 -27.87 6.85
C ALA A 61 2.75 -27.90 6.65
N GLU A 62 3.24 -27.41 5.50
CA GLU A 62 4.68 -27.35 5.21
C GLU A 62 5.45 -26.51 6.24
N TYR A 63 4.86 -25.39 6.69
CA TYR A 63 5.44 -24.56 7.73
C TYR A 63 5.53 -25.28 9.08
N ALA A 64 4.53 -26.10 9.42
CA ALA A 64 4.47 -26.85 10.68
C ALA A 64 5.45 -28.05 10.73
N GLU A 65 5.66 -28.73 9.61
CA GLU A 65 6.43 -29.99 9.57
C GLU A 65 7.96 -29.79 9.45
N ALA A 66 8.43 -28.57 9.14
CA ALA A 66 9.83 -28.14 9.20
C ALA A 66 10.88 -29.09 8.58
N GLN A 67 10.56 -29.68 7.42
CA GLN A 67 11.44 -30.61 6.71
C GLN A 67 12.60 -29.91 5.97
N ALA A 68 13.61 -30.69 5.55
CA ALA A 68 14.71 -30.19 4.74
C ALA A 68 14.21 -29.68 3.38
N GLY A 69 14.59 -28.45 3.00
CA GLY A 69 14.16 -27.83 1.75
C GLY A 69 12.84 -27.05 1.82
N LYS A 70 12.23 -26.95 3.02
CA LYS A 70 10.96 -26.23 3.25
C LYS A 70 10.88 -24.85 2.60
N ASP A 71 11.98 -24.09 2.62
CA ASP A 71 11.96 -22.71 2.13
C ASP A 71 11.68 -22.64 0.63
N ARG A 72 12.17 -23.62 -0.15
CA ARG A 72 11.90 -23.71 -1.59
C ARG A 72 10.45 -24.12 -1.86
N VAL A 73 9.92 -25.05 -1.06
CA VAL A 73 8.54 -25.53 -1.17
C VAL A 73 7.58 -24.39 -0.82
N LEU A 74 7.82 -23.70 0.30
CA LEU A 74 7.05 -22.53 0.73
C LEU A 74 7.08 -21.42 -0.33
N GLN A 75 8.25 -21.09 -0.89
CA GLN A 75 8.35 -20.11 -1.97
C GLN A 75 7.47 -20.49 -3.17
N ALA A 76 7.52 -21.75 -3.61
CA ALA A 76 6.71 -22.23 -4.73
C ALA A 76 5.20 -22.19 -4.41
N LEU A 77 4.80 -22.66 -3.22
CA LEU A 77 3.40 -22.65 -2.79
C LEU A 77 2.85 -21.23 -2.65
N ILE A 78 3.64 -20.29 -2.11
CA ILE A 78 3.25 -18.88 -2.03
C ILE A 78 3.07 -18.28 -3.43
N ALA A 79 3.99 -18.56 -4.36
CA ALA A 79 3.85 -18.10 -5.74
C ALA A 79 2.57 -18.65 -6.42
N VAL A 80 2.23 -19.91 -6.15
CA VAL A 80 0.97 -20.53 -6.62
C VAL A 80 -0.24 -19.85 -5.98
N ALA A 81 -0.22 -19.59 -4.67
CA ALA A 81 -1.29 -18.88 -3.96
C ALA A 81 -1.52 -17.48 -4.55
N LEU A 82 -0.46 -16.70 -4.74
CA LEU A 82 -0.52 -15.37 -5.38
C LEU A 82 -1.09 -15.44 -6.79
N SER A 83 -0.72 -16.46 -7.57
CA SER A 83 -1.27 -16.69 -8.90
C SER A 83 -2.76 -17.00 -8.88
N HIS A 84 -3.24 -17.75 -7.87
CA HIS A 84 -4.67 -18.00 -7.69
C HIS A 84 -5.43 -16.74 -7.27
N ILE A 85 -4.87 -15.95 -6.34
CA ILE A 85 -5.43 -14.66 -5.94
C ILE A 85 -5.53 -13.73 -7.15
N ALA A 86 -4.50 -13.69 -8.02
CA ALA A 86 -4.54 -12.90 -9.23
C ALA A 86 -5.69 -13.32 -10.16
N ARG A 87 -5.92 -14.62 -10.35
CA ARG A 87 -7.05 -15.12 -11.18
C ARG A 87 -8.43 -14.84 -10.57
N LEU A 88 -8.51 -14.75 -9.25
CA LEU A 88 -9.72 -14.43 -8.51
C LEU A 88 -9.99 -12.92 -8.47
N SER A 89 -8.94 -12.11 -8.47
CA SER A 89 -9.07 -10.67 -8.50
C SER A 89 -9.59 -10.21 -9.87
N PRO A 90 -10.69 -9.44 -9.91
CA PRO A 90 -11.15 -8.82 -11.15
C PRO A 90 -10.08 -7.90 -11.77
N GLU A 91 -9.13 -7.40 -10.97
CA GLU A 91 -8.04 -6.54 -11.44
C GLU A 91 -7.06 -7.23 -12.41
N THR A 92 -6.99 -8.57 -12.44
CA THR A 92 -6.13 -9.31 -13.38
C THR A 92 -6.89 -9.85 -14.59
N LYS A 93 -8.23 -9.79 -14.59
CA LYS A 93 -9.03 -10.06 -15.80
C LYS A 93 -8.96 -8.89 -16.79
N ASP A 94 -8.70 -7.69 -16.27
CA ASP A 94 -8.41 -6.48 -17.04
C ASP A 94 -6.90 -6.26 -17.20
N ALA A 95 -6.25 -7.10 -18.01
CA ALA A 95 -5.03 -6.64 -18.72
C ALA A 95 -5.34 -5.44 -19.67
N THR A 96 -6.61 -5.03 -19.73
CA THR A 96 -7.12 -3.73 -20.15
C THR A 96 -7.62 -2.92 -18.94
N ALA A 97 -6.79 -2.69 -17.92
CA ALA A 97 -7.12 -1.71 -16.90
C ALA A 97 -7.51 -0.40 -17.63
N SER A 98 -8.71 0.12 -17.36
CA SER A 98 -9.15 1.41 -17.92
C SER A 98 -8.00 2.40 -17.85
N SER A 99 -7.77 3.17 -18.92
CA SER A 99 -6.67 4.15 -18.98
C SER A 99 -6.62 5.03 -17.73
N ASP A 100 -7.77 5.31 -17.12
CA ASP A 100 -7.89 6.08 -15.89
C ASP A 100 -7.34 5.33 -14.65
N ALA A 101 -7.60 4.03 -14.52
CA ALA A 101 -7.06 3.20 -13.44
C ALA A 101 -5.53 3.11 -13.51
N SER A 102 -4.98 2.86 -14.70
CA SER A 102 -3.53 2.79 -14.91
C SER A 102 -2.83 4.12 -14.57
N LEU A 103 -3.41 5.25 -14.98
CA LEU A 103 -2.86 6.58 -14.67
C LEU A 103 -2.94 6.90 -13.17
N ALA A 104 -4.06 6.59 -12.52
CA ALA A 104 -4.22 6.83 -11.09
C ALA A 104 -3.25 5.99 -10.24
N LEU A 105 -3.07 4.72 -10.60
CA LEU A 105 -2.14 3.83 -9.92
C LEU A 105 -0.68 4.24 -10.17
N GLY A 106 -0.34 4.66 -11.39
CA GLY A 106 0.95 5.25 -11.71
C GLY A 106 1.24 6.50 -10.88
N LEU A 107 0.26 7.40 -10.75
CA LEU A 107 0.37 8.57 -9.88
C LEU A 107 0.64 8.18 -8.44
N ARG A 108 -0.10 7.19 -7.91
CA ARG A 108 0.09 6.74 -6.53
C ARG A 108 1.52 6.24 -6.30
N ARG A 109 2.06 5.42 -7.21
CA ARG A 109 3.45 4.93 -7.16
C ARG A 109 4.45 6.08 -7.15
N LEU A 110 4.31 7.04 -8.06
CA LEU A 110 5.19 8.20 -8.10
C LEU A 110 5.08 9.06 -6.85
N ALA A 111 3.87 9.26 -6.31
CA ALA A 111 3.68 9.99 -5.06
C ALA A 111 4.35 9.25 -3.89
N ASP A 112 4.25 7.92 -3.82
CA ASP A 112 4.89 7.12 -2.77
C ASP A 112 6.41 7.14 -2.86
N ALA A 113 6.98 7.19 -4.06
CA ALA A 113 8.43 7.29 -4.28
C ALA A 113 8.98 8.72 -4.08
N HIS A 114 8.23 9.74 -4.50
CA HIS A 114 8.73 11.12 -4.67
C HIS A 114 8.00 12.16 -3.80
N PHE A 115 7.24 11.76 -2.78
CA PHE A 115 6.55 12.74 -1.92
C PHE A 115 7.51 13.74 -1.26
N ARG A 116 8.79 13.37 -1.05
CA ARG A 116 9.83 14.22 -0.45
C ARG A 116 10.43 15.23 -1.42
N ASP A 117 10.36 14.96 -2.71
CA ASP A 117 11.15 15.66 -3.73
C ASP A 117 10.51 16.96 -4.22
N ASN A 118 9.34 17.30 -3.66
CA ASN A 118 8.58 18.51 -4.00
C ASN A 118 8.29 18.69 -5.49
N TRP A 119 8.01 17.59 -6.18
CA TRP A 119 7.66 17.61 -7.60
C TRP A 119 6.43 18.48 -7.88
N PRO A 120 6.48 19.37 -8.90
CA PRO A 120 5.30 20.01 -9.43
C PRO A 120 4.40 18.99 -10.14
N VAL A 121 3.12 19.32 -10.29
CA VAL A 121 2.14 18.43 -10.99
C VAL A 121 2.62 18.06 -12.39
N ASP A 122 3.21 19.02 -13.11
CA ASP A 122 3.71 18.80 -14.47
C ASP A 122 4.76 17.69 -14.55
N ARG A 123 5.56 17.50 -13.48
CA ARG A 123 6.55 16.42 -13.44
C ARG A 123 5.92 15.03 -13.38
N TYR A 124 4.79 14.89 -12.68
CA TYR A 124 4.02 13.63 -12.66
C TYR A 124 3.35 13.37 -14.01
N VAL A 125 2.89 14.43 -14.67
CA VAL A 125 2.28 14.35 -16.00
C VAL A 125 3.30 13.88 -17.05
N GLU A 126 4.51 14.45 -17.03
CA GLU A 126 5.64 14.03 -17.86
C GLU A 126 6.02 12.56 -17.59
N ALA A 127 6.20 12.19 -16.32
CA ALA A 127 6.63 10.85 -15.93
C ALA A 127 5.61 9.75 -16.31
N LEU A 128 4.32 10.11 -16.41
CA LEU A 128 3.25 9.21 -16.83
C LEU A 128 2.86 9.35 -18.30
N ALA A 129 3.59 10.17 -19.07
CA ALA A 129 3.33 10.43 -20.49
C ALA A 129 1.86 10.77 -20.78
N THR A 130 1.26 11.68 -20.01
CA THR A 130 -0.16 12.03 -20.08
C THR A 130 -0.38 13.55 -20.15
N THR A 131 -1.62 14.00 -19.97
CA THR A 131 -1.96 15.43 -19.82
C THR A 131 -2.44 15.75 -18.40
N PRO A 132 -2.35 17.01 -17.94
CA PRO A 132 -2.83 17.39 -16.61
C PRO A 132 -4.31 17.07 -16.40
N HIS A 133 -5.13 17.27 -17.44
CA HIS A 133 -6.56 17.01 -17.40
C HIS A 133 -6.87 15.51 -17.22
N LEU A 134 -6.23 14.64 -17.99
CA LEU A 134 -6.44 13.20 -17.90
C LEU A 134 -5.95 12.63 -16.57
N LEU A 135 -4.79 13.08 -16.09
CA LEU A 135 -4.25 12.64 -14.81
C LEU A 135 -5.15 13.03 -13.64
N ASP A 136 -5.65 14.27 -13.64
CA ASP A 136 -6.52 14.78 -12.58
C ASP A 136 -7.92 14.13 -12.62
N LYS A 137 -8.47 13.89 -13.82
CA LYS A 137 -9.69 13.09 -14.01
C LYS A 137 -9.53 11.69 -13.45
N ALA A 138 -8.48 10.97 -13.87
CA ALA A 138 -8.15 9.63 -13.41
C ALA A 138 -7.97 9.57 -11.89
N SER A 139 -7.19 10.49 -11.34
CA SER A 139 -6.96 10.61 -9.90
C SER A 139 -8.26 10.78 -9.12
N ARG A 140 -9.17 11.66 -9.57
CA ARG A 140 -10.46 11.84 -8.88
C ARG A 140 -11.36 10.62 -8.99
N ALA A 141 -11.41 10.00 -10.16
CA ALA A 141 -12.26 8.84 -10.40
C ALA A 141 -11.85 7.63 -9.55
N VAL A 142 -10.53 7.40 -9.40
CA VAL A 142 -10.01 6.16 -8.81
C VAL A 142 -9.48 6.37 -7.38
N LEU A 143 -8.83 7.50 -7.09
CA LEU A 143 -8.26 7.81 -5.77
C LEU A 143 -9.14 8.77 -4.96
N GLY A 144 -10.30 9.19 -5.49
CA GLY A 144 -11.24 10.09 -4.82
C GLY A 144 -10.74 11.52 -4.63
N SER A 145 -9.56 11.87 -5.16
CA SER A 145 -8.96 13.19 -4.96
C SER A 145 -8.08 13.61 -6.13
N GLY A 146 -7.84 14.91 -6.29
CA GLY A 146 -6.97 15.44 -7.33
C GLY A 146 -5.48 15.23 -7.02
N VAL A 147 -4.63 15.40 -8.04
CA VAL A 147 -3.19 15.06 -8.01
C VAL A 147 -2.46 15.66 -6.80
N LYS A 148 -2.60 16.97 -6.57
CA LYS A 148 -1.95 17.66 -5.43
C LYS A 148 -2.40 17.13 -4.07
N ARG A 149 -3.65 16.68 -3.98
CA ARG A 149 -4.22 16.16 -2.73
C ARG A 149 -3.68 14.77 -2.43
N VAL A 150 -3.54 13.90 -3.45
CA VAL A 150 -2.90 12.58 -3.30
C VAL A 150 -1.49 12.71 -2.71
N VAL A 151 -0.66 13.59 -3.28
CA VAL A 151 0.71 13.83 -2.79
C VAL A 151 0.70 14.40 -1.37
N SER A 152 -0.18 15.37 -1.10
CA SER A 152 -0.33 15.95 0.23
C SER A 152 -0.76 14.92 1.28
N GLU A 153 -1.71 14.05 0.95
CA GLU A 153 -2.19 13.01 1.86
C GLU A 153 -1.08 11.98 2.16
N ARG A 154 -0.25 11.67 1.15
CA ARG A 154 0.93 10.82 1.34
C ARG A 154 1.97 11.46 2.29
N ARG A 155 2.25 12.75 2.13
CA ARG A 155 3.11 13.52 3.06
C ARG A 155 2.53 13.52 4.48
N LEU A 156 1.23 13.74 4.61
CA LEU A 156 0.56 13.75 5.91
C LEU A 156 0.66 12.39 6.61
N LEU A 157 0.49 11.31 5.86
CA LEU A 157 0.63 9.95 6.39
C LEU A 157 2.05 9.70 6.92
N GLU A 158 3.08 10.13 6.18
CA GLU A 158 4.47 10.03 6.65
C GLU A 158 4.72 10.88 7.89
N ALA A 159 4.22 12.12 7.91
CA ALA A 159 4.34 13.01 9.05
C ALA A 159 3.79 12.36 10.33
N LYS A 160 2.57 11.81 10.25
CA LYS A 160 1.95 11.10 11.37
C LYS A 160 2.80 9.92 11.84
N ARG A 161 3.33 9.12 10.90
CA ARG A 161 4.21 7.98 11.21
C ARG A 161 5.47 8.42 11.94
N LEU A 162 6.19 9.41 11.41
CA LEU A 162 7.43 9.92 12.03
C LEU A 162 7.17 10.58 13.39
N LEU A 163 6.04 11.28 13.54
CA LEU A 163 5.64 11.88 14.81
C LEU A 163 5.39 10.84 15.90
N LEU A 164 4.85 9.67 15.57
CA LEU A 164 4.55 8.60 16.54
C LEU A 164 5.75 7.71 16.85
N PHE A 165 6.53 7.36 15.84
CA PHE A 165 7.52 6.28 15.95
C PHE A 165 8.97 6.77 16.04
N THR A 166 9.18 8.09 16.18
CA THR A 166 10.52 8.66 16.34
C THR A 166 10.54 9.77 17.38
N VAL A 167 11.73 10.03 17.95
CA VAL A 167 11.98 11.15 18.87
C VAL A 167 12.43 12.43 18.14
N ARG A 168 12.39 12.44 16.80
CA ARG A 168 12.86 13.58 15.98
C ARG A 168 12.04 14.84 16.24
N THR A 169 12.63 16.01 16.03
CA THR A 169 11.92 17.28 16.23
C THR A 169 10.85 17.48 15.15
N VAL A 170 9.88 18.35 15.41
CA VAL A 170 8.86 18.72 14.40
C VAL A 170 9.52 19.37 13.18
N GLU A 171 10.60 20.10 13.41
CA GLU A 171 11.42 20.73 12.37
C GLU A 171 12.12 19.70 11.49
N ASP A 172 12.82 18.72 12.08
CA ASP A 172 13.47 17.65 11.31
C ASP A 172 12.48 16.87 10.45
N ILE A 173 11.30 16.58 11.00
CA ILE A 173 10.23 15.87 10.28
C ILE A 173 9.71 16.71 9.11
N ALA A 174 9.62 18.03 9.25
CA ALA A 174 9.17 18.90 8.18
C ALA A 174 10.11 18.79 6.97
N TYR A 175 11.42 18.96 7.20
CA TYR A 175 12.43 18.84 6.15
C TYR A 175 12.45 17.43 5.55
N GLU A 176 12.39 16.41 6.39
CA GLU A 176 12.43 15.01 5.95
C GLU A 176 11.28 14.65 5.00
N ILE A 177 10.08 15.24 5.15
CA ILE A 177 8.95 14.94 4.27
C ILE A 177 8.79 15.95 3.12
N GLY A 178 9.80 16.81 2.90
CA GLY A 178 9.89 17.71 1.76
C GLY A 178 9.24 19.08 1.95
N PHE A 179 9.21 19.61 3.17
CA PHE A 179 8.87 21.01 3.43
C PHE A 179 10.13 21.83 3.72
N ASP A 180 10.28 22.96 3.03
CA ASP A 180 11.40 23.89 3.25
C ASP A 180 11.17 24.87 4.42
N ASP A 181 9.93 24.94 4.93
CA ASP A 181 9.53 25.81 6.04
C ASP A 181 8.74 25.00 7.09
N PRO A 182 9.32 24.77 8.29
CA PRO A 182 8.65 24.10 9.41
C PRO A 182 7.35 24.78 9.87
N ALA A 183 7.25 26.11 9.75
CA ALA A 183 6.04 26.84 10.06
C ALA A 183 4.95 26.60 9.00
N TYR A 184 5.33 26.50 7.73
CA TYR A 184 4.41 26.06 6.66
C TYR A 184 3.94 24.62 6.89
N PHE A 185 4.83 23.68 7.22
CA PHE A 185 4.46 22.32 7.60
C PHE A 185 3.46 22.30 8.76
N SER A 186 3.71 23.07 9.83
CA SER A 186 2.84 23.12 10.99
C SER A 186 1.43 23.61 10.65
N ARG A 187 1.31 24.62 9.77
CA ARG A 187 0.02 25.09 9.23
C ARG A 187 -0.66 24.03 8.37
N PHE A 188 0.09 23.40 7.47
CA PHE A 188 -0.37 22.31 6.61
C PHE A 188 -0.96 21.14 7.41
N PHE A 189 -0.26 20.72 8.47
CA PHE A 189 -0.66 19.62 9.33
C PHE A 189 -1.91 19.99 10.13
N ARG A 190 -1.91 21.17 10.77
CA ARG A 190 -3.06 21.67 11.54
C ARG A 190 -4.31 21.78 10.68
N ALA A 191 -4.19 22.26 9.45
CA ALA A 191 -5.34 22.35 8.53
C ALA A 191 -5.97 20.99 8.21
N ARG A 192 -5.22 19.89 8.31
CA ARG A 192 -5.67 18.53 7.97
C ARG A 192 -6.01 17.66 9.17
N VAL A 193 -5.41 17.94 10.32
CA VAL A 193 -5.55 17.13 11.54
C VAL A 193 -6.35 17.86 12.63
N GLY A 194 -6.51 19.18 12.51
CA GLY A 194 -7.22 20.03 13.47
C GLY A 194 -6.33 20.61 14.57
N GLU A 195 -5.14 20.06 14.78
CA GLU A 195 -4.20 20.48 15.83
C GLU A 195 -2.75 20.49 15.34
N ALA A 196 -1.87 21.17 16.08
CA ALA A 196 -0.45 21.30 15.72
C ALA A 196 0.31 19.97 15.87
N PRO A 197 1.37 19.71 15.07
CA PRO A 197 2.11 18.44 15.10
C PRO A 197 2.59 18.02 16.50
N ALA A 198 3.14 18.96 17.27
CA ALA A 198 3.66 18.69 18.62
C ALA A 198 2.53 18.32 19.61
N SER A 199 1.39 19.02 19.55
CA SER A 199 0.21 18.74 20.37
C SER A 199 -0.37 17.38 20.01
N TRP A 200 -0.50 17.08 18.71
CA TRP A 200 -0.96 15.80 18.20
C TRP A 200 -0.08 14.65 18.72
N ARG A 201 1.26 14.76 18.59
CA ARG A 201 2.21 13.76 19.11
C ARG A 201 2.00 13.51 20.60
N ARG A 202 1.95 14.57 21.41
CA ARG A 202 1.78 14.45 22.87
C ARG A 202 0.49 13.72 23.23
N LYS A 203 -0.61 14.08 22.56
CA LYS A 203 -1.91 13.46 22.77
C LYS A 203 -1.92 11.96 22.41
N GLN A 204 -1.32 11.59 21.28
CA GLN A 204 -1.26 10.18 20.87
C GLN A 204 -0.39 9.34 21.81
N LEU A 205 0.71 9.89 22.33
CA LEU A 205 1.59 9.17 23.27
C LEU A 205 1.02 9.04 24.69
N GLN A 206 0.07 9.90 25.08
CA GLN A 206 -0.63 9.82 26.38
C GLN A 206 -1.86 8.90 26.35
N GLY A 207 -2.33 8.52 25.16
CA GLY A 207 -3.48 7.62 24.98
C GLY A 207 -3.13 6.15 24.78
N HIS A 208 -1.85 5.79 24.95
CA HIS A 208 -1.31 4.43 24.98
C HIS A 208 -0.82 4.11 26.38
#